data_AF-A0A6M0QZI9-F1
#
_entry.id   AF-A0A6M0QZI9-F1
#
_cell.length_a   1.000
_cell.length_b   1.000
_cell.length_c   1.000
_cell.angle_alpha   90.00
_cell.angle_beta   90.00
_cell.angle_gamma   90.00
#
_symmetry.space_group_name_H-M   'P 1'
#
loop_
_entity.id
_entity.type
_entity.pdbx_description
1 polymer ?
#
loop_
_entity_poly.entity_id
_entity_poly.type
_entity_poly.pdbx_seq_one_letter_code
_entity_poly.pdbx_strand_id
1 'polypeptide(L)'
;MTCVALCVAGGLAHPAYGQSAEDAINNAVTAAPAAVSAEATVYGFDEAGAMITLREGKNGWWCMADNPGSPGNDPMCGDANAMEWAGAWMGKTDPPQGKVGFMYMLAGGSDSSNTDPYATGPADGNHWVTTGPHVMIVNATGLMAGYPDTEDPDTARPYVMWPGTPYAHLMVPVQ
;
A
#
# COMPACT_ATOMS: atom_id res chain seq x y z
N MET A 1 -28.15 2.81 49.15
CA MET A 1 -28.50 2.99 47.72
C MET A 1 -27.45 3.91 47.14
N THR A 2 -26.36 3.33 46.65
CA THR A 2 -25.17 4.10 46.25
C THR A 2 -24.93 3.79 44.78
N CYS A 3 -25.11 4.82 43.95
CA CYS A 3 -24.98 4.77 42.50
C CYS A 3 -23.53 4.43 42.11
N VAL A 4 -23.34 3.35 41.36
CA VAL A 4 -22.07 3.07 40.67
C VAL A 4 -22.13 3.76 39.31
N ALA A 5 -21.36 4.84 39.15
CA ALA A 5 -21.16 5.47 37.85
C ALA A 5 -20.22 4.59 37.02
N LEU A 6 -20.74 4.03 35.93
CA LEU A 6 -19.98 3.26 34.96
C LEU A 6 -19.28 4.25 34.01
N CYS A 7 -17.98 4.48 34.23
CA CYS A 7 -17.16 5.23 33.28
C CYS A 7 -16.97 4.38 32.02
N VAL A 8 -17.54 4.81 30.91
CA VAL A 8 -17.24 4.26 29.57
C VAL A 8 -15.87 4.80 29.17
N ALA A 9 -14.83 3.99 29.33
CA ALA A 9 -13.53 4.27 28.75
C ALA A 9 -13.63 4.07 27.24
N GLY A 10 -13.62 5.16 26.48
CA GLY A 10 -13.38 5.11 25.04
C GLY A 10 -11.99 4.51 24.81
N GLY A 11 -11.92 3.41 24.05
CA GLY A 11 -10.67 2.76 23.72
C GLY A 11 -9.79 3.72 22.93
N LEU A 12 -8.73 4.22 23.57
CA LEU A 12 -7.60 4.81 22.86
C LEU A 12 -6.91 3.67 22.12
N ALA A 13 -6.89 3.75 20.78
CA ALA A 13 -6.08 2.86 19.97
C ALA A 13 -4.62 2.96 20.46
N HIS A 14 -4.02 1.82 20.76
CA HIS A 14 -2.63 1.72 21.19
C HIS A 14 -1.70 2.13 20.02
N PRO A 15 -0.51 2.66 20.31
CA PRO A 15 0.41 3.15 19.28
C PRO A 15 0.74 2.08 18.24
N ALA A 16 0.95 2.55 17.02
CA ALA A 16 1.39 1.73 15.92
C ALA A 16 2.80 1.17 16.18
N TYR A 17 3.18 0.06 15.55
CA TYR A 17 4.49 -0.59 15.70
C TYR A 17 5.65 0.42 15.72
N GLY A 18 6.18 0.76 16.90
CA GLY A 18 7.32 1.68 17.04
C GLY A 18 7.13 3.15 16.63
N GLN A 19 5.92 3.59 16.25
CA GLN A 19 5.64 4.97 15.82
C GLN A 19 4.36 5.54 16.45
N SER A 20 4.29 6.85 16.67
CA SER A 20 3.05 7.48 17.13
C SER A 20 1.99 7.46 16.03
N ALA A 21 0.70 7.49 16.40
CA ALA A 21 -0.39 7.56 15.42
C ALA A 21 -0.29 8.82 14.54
N GLU A 22 0.20 9.93 15.09
CA GLU A 22 0.39 11.19 14.36
C GLU A 22 1.49 11.05 13.30
N ASP A 23 2.63 10.46 13.66
CA ASP A 23 3.73 10.22 12.73
C ASP A 23 3.32 9.26 11.61
N ALA A 24 2.56 8.21 11.94
CA ALA A 24 2.05 7.26 10.95
C ALA A 24 1.06 7.93 9.99
N ILE A 25 0.18 8.80 10.49
CA ILE A 25 -0.70 9.60 9.63
C ILE A 25 0.11 10.53 8.73
N ASN A 26 1.11 11.23 9.28
CA ASN A 26 1.96 12.14 8.53
C ASN A 26 2.73 11.42 7.43
N ASN A 27 3.20 10.21 7.70
CA ASN A 27 3.84 9.34 6.73
C ASN A 27 2.86 8.90 5.62
N ALA A 28 1.71 8.34 5.98
CA ALA A 28 0.71 7.85 5.04
C ALA A 28 0.26 8.92 4.04
N VAL A 29 0.07 10.17 4.48
CA VAL A 29 -0.42 11.24 3.61
C VAL A 29 0.62 11.76 2.61
N THR A 30 1.90 11.37 2.74
CA THR A 30 2.95 11.68 1.75
C THR A 30 2.82 10.87 0.47
N ALA A 31 2.10 9.74 0.52
CA ALA A 31 1.99 8.83 -0.61
C ALA A 31 1.21 9.38 -1.80
N ALA A 32 0.37 10.42 -1.61
CA ALA A 32 -0.49 10.97 -2.66
C ALA A 32 -0.59 12.50 -2.57
N PRO A 33 -1.09 13.18 -3.61
CA PRO A 33 -1.36 14.62 -3.54
C PRO A 33 -2.34 14.94 -2.41
N ALA A 34 -2.20 16.10 -1.78
CA ALA A 34 -3.04 16.51 -0.65
C ALA A 34 -4.55 16.46 -0.96
N ALA A 35 -4.96 16.72 -2.20
CA ALA A 35 -6.35 16.61 -2.64
C ALA A 35 -6.92 15.18 -2.53
N VAL A 36 -6.06 14.17 -2.55
CA VAL A 36 -6.40 12.75 -2.35
C VAL A 36 -6.21 12.35 -0.89
N SER A 37 -5.03 12.64 -0.31
CA SER A 37 -4.65 12.09 1.00
C SER A 37 -5.27 12.82 2.20
N ALA A 38 -5.69 14.08 2.08
CA ALA A 38 -6.19 14.86 3.21
C ALA A 38 -7.51 14.32 3.79
N GLU A 39 -8.36 13.74 2.94
CA GLU A 39 -9.68 13.22 3.33
C GLU A 39 -9.81 11.70 3.19
N ALA A 40 -8.69 11.01 2.90
CA ALA A 40 -8.62 9.56 2.84
C ALA A 40 -8.72 8.94 4.24
N THR A 41 -9.27 7.73 4.29
CA THR A 41 -9.15 6.86 5.46
C THR A 41 -7.69 6.48 5.61
N VAL A 42 -7.13 6.62 6.80
CA VAL A 42 -5.72 6.32 7.06
C VAL A 42 -5.61 5.07 7.91
N TYR A 43 -4.84 4.11 7.42
CA TYR A 43 -4.46 2.89 8.10
C TYR A 43 -3.00 2.95 8.55
N GLY A 44 -2.72 2.25 9.64
CA GLY A 44 -1.37 1.92 10.09
C GLY A 44 -1.37 0.51 10.66
N PHE A 45 -0.36 0.17 11.46
CA PHE A 45 -0.18 -1.17 12.02
C PHE A 45 0.00 -1.10 13.53
N ASP A 46 -0.68 -1.93 14.32
CA ASP A 46 -0.45 -2.02 15.77
C ASP A 46 0.90 -2.70 16.12
N GLU A 47 1.20 -2.84 17.41
CA GLU A 47 2.43 -3.51 17.88
C GLU A 47 2.57 -4.98 17.45
N ALA A 48 1.47 -5.63 17.06
CA ALA A 48 1.50 -7.00 16.52
C ALA A 48 1.65 -7.02 14.99
N GLY A 49 1.71 -5.86 14.34
CA GLY A 49 1.73 -5.71 12.89
C GLY A 49 0.35 -5.86 12.25
N ALA A 50 -0.74 -5.86 13.03
CA ALA A 50 -2.09 -5.92 12.50
C ALA A 50 -2.55 -4.54 12.03
N MET A 51 -3.22 -4.49 10.88
CA MET A 51 -3.72 -3.24 10.33
C MET A 51 -4.80 -2.62 11.23
N ILE A 52 -4.66 -1.34 11.54
CA ILE A 52 -5.61 -0.55 12.33
C ILE A 52 -6.00 0.74 11.62
N THR A 53 -7.21 1.23 11.85
CA THR A 53 -7.64 2.55 11.38
C THR A 53 -7.11 3.62 12.32
N LEU A 54 -6.34 4.57 11.77
CA LEU A 54 -5.81 5.74 12.48
C LEU A 54 -6.69 6.98 12.29
N ARG A 55 -7.34 7.10 11.11
CA ARG A 55 -8.24 8.21 10.79
C ARG A 55 -9.34 7.74 9.84
N GLU A 56 -10.59 8.05 10.15
CA GLU A 56 -11.70 7.84 9.22
C GLU A 56 -11.68 8.85 8.08
N GLY A 57 -11.95 8.38 6.86
CA GLY A 57 -12.00 9.18 5.64
C GLY A 57 -13.41 9.53 5.18
N LYS A 58 -13.49 10.35 4.12
CA LYS A 58 -14.76 10.79 3.52
C LYS A 58 -14.75 10.92 1.99
N ASN A 59 -13.63 10.63 1.33
CA ASN A 59 -13.48 10.82 -0.12
C ASN A 59 -13.35 9.51 -0.93
N GLY A 60 -13.49 8.35 -0.28
CA GLY A 60 -13.41 7.03 -0.93
C GLY A 60 -12.00 6.53 -1.24
N TRP A 61 -10.97 7.28 -0.86
CA TRP A 61 -9.58 6.85 -0.91
C TRP A 61 -9.12 6.34 0.45
N TRP A 62 -8.13 5.47 0.42
CA TRP A 62 -7.38 5.06 1.60
C TRP A 62 -5.91 5.43 1.44
N CYS A 63 -5.24 5.65 2.56
CA CYS A 63 -3.80 5.74 2.65
C CYS A 63 -3.32 4.81 3.76
N MET A 64 -2.17 4.21 3.56
CA MET A 64 -1.51 3.32 4.51
C MET A 64 -0.13 3.87 4.81
N ALA A 65 0.17 3.98 6.10
CA ALA A 65 1.52 4.31 6.54
C ALA A 65 2.48 3.19 6.14
N ASP A 66 3.74 3.54 6.00
CA ASP A 66 4.83 2.58 5.92
C ASP A 66 4.78 1.61 7.12
N ASN A 67 5.08 0.34 6.84
CA ASN A 67 5.29 -0.64 7.89
C ASN A 67 6.75 -0.55 8.32
N PRO A 68 7.08 -0.23 9.59
CA PRO A 68 8.48 -0.09 10.01
C PRO A 68 9.33 -1.37 9.92
N GLY A 69 8.70 -2.53 9.66
CA GLY A 69 9.39 -3.76 9.31
C GLY A 69 9.76 -3.89 7.82
N SER A 70 9.32 -2.97 6.97
CA SER A 70 9.73 -2.89 5.56
C SER A 70 11.19 -2.41 5.48
N PRO A 71 11.92 -2.76 4.41
CA PRO A 71 13.28 -2.30 4.21
C PRO A 71 13.36 -0.85 3.68
N GLY A 72 12.22 -0.24 3.36
CA GLY A 72 12.10 1.08 2.73
C GLY A 72 11.12 1.99 3.47
N ASN A 73 10.73 3.08 2.82
CA ASN A 73 9.63 3.92 3.27
C ASN A 73 8.55 3.84 2.20
N ASP A 74 7.53 3.00 2.43
CA ASP A 74 6.61 2.55 1.38
C ASP A 74 5.14 2.96 1.65
N PRO A 75 4.84 4.21 2.03
CA PRO A 75 3.45 4.62 2.19
C PRO A 75 2.75 4.62 0.84
N MET A 76 1.48 4.21 0.84
CA MET A 76 0.68 4.11 -0.37
C MET A 76 -0.72 4.66 -0.14
N CYS A 77 -1.34 5.24 -1.17
CA CYS A 77 -2.77 5.53 -1.17
C CYS A 77 -3.43 4.88 -2.37
N GLY A 78 -4.63 4.34 -2.20
CA GLY A 78 -5.36 3.68 -3.28
C GLY A 78 -6.85 4.01 -3.28
N ASP A 79 -7.50 3.72 -4.39
CA ASP A 79 -8.96 3.74 -4.47
C ASP A 79 -9.58 2.46 -3.88
N ALA A 80 -10.92 2.41 -3.86
CA ALA A 80 -11.65 1.26 -3.35
C ALA A 80 -11.37 -0.04 -4.12
N ASN A 81 -11.13 0.00 -5.43
CA ASN A 81 -10.83 -1.20 -6.22
C ASN A 81 -9.42 -1.71 -5.91
N ALA A 82 -8.45 -0.80 -5.69
CA ALA A 82 -7.11 -1.15 -5.26
C ALA A 82 -7.11 -1.84 -3.88
N MET A 83 -8.01 -1.44 -2.98
CA MET A 83 -8.19 -2.14 -1.69
C MET A 83 -8.64 -3.60 -1.89
N GLU A 84 -9.57 -3.85 -2.82
CA GLU A 84 -10.01 -5.22 -3.11
C GLU A 84 -8.91 -6.06 -3.76
N TRP A 85 -8.10 -5.47 -4.65
CA TRP A 85 -6.93 -6.13 -5.21
C TRP A 85 -5.88 -6.46 -4.15
N ALA A 86 -5.58 -5.50 -3.25
CA ALA A 86 -4.63 -5.70 -2.15
C ALA A 86 -5.11 -6.80 -1.19
N GLY A 87 -6.41 -6.81 -0.87
CA GLY A 87 -7.03 -7.87 -0.07
C GLY A 87 -6.93 -9.25 -0.72
N ALA A 88 -7.10 -9.34 -2.04
CA ALA A 88 -6.93 -10.60 -2.78
C ALA A 88 -5.46 -11.08 -2.78
N TRP A 89 -4.51 -10.17 -3.00
CA TRP A 89 -3.09 -10.47 -2.91
C TRP A 89 -2.69 -10.97 -1.51
N MET A 90 -3.05 -10.24 -0.45
CA MET A 90 -2.76 -10.66 0.93
C MET A 90 -3.47 -11.99 1.29
N GLY A 91 -4.69 -12.18 0.81
CA GLY A 91 -5.49 -13.37 1.02
C GLY A 91 -5.09 -14.56 0.15
N LYS A 92 -4.17 -14.39 -0.80
CA LYS A 92 -3.78 -15.38 -1.81
C LYS A 92 -4.97 -15.92 -2.61
N THR A 93 -5.91 -15.04 -2.93
CA THR A 93 -7.09 -15.33 -3.74
C THR A 93 -7.04 -14.57 -5.07
N ASP A 94 -7.95 -14.90 -5.99
CA ASP A 94 -8.05 -14.20 -7.27
C ASP A 94 -8.57 -12.76 -7.07
N PRO A 95 -7.93 -11.74 -7.67
CA PRO A 95 -8.47 -10.40 -7.71
C PRO A 95 -9.86 -10.35 -8.38
N PRO A 96 -10.75 -9.46 -7.92
CA PRO A 96 -12.11 -9.36 -8.45
C PRO A 96 -12.10 -8.92 -9.92
N GLN A 97 -12.78 -9.65 -10.78
CA GLN A 97 -12.77 -9.36 -12.22
C GLN A 97 -13.42 -8.00 -12.53
N GLY A 98 -12.84 -7.27 -13.50
CA GLY A 98 -13.40 -6.01 -14.01
C GLY A 98 -13.26 -4.80 -13.09
N LYS A 99 -12.47 -4.89 -12.02
CA LYS A 99 -12.25 -3.81 -11.05
C LYS A 99 -10.81 -3.29 -11.08
N VAL A 100 -10.48 -2.49 -12.09
CA VAL A 100 -9.19 -1.80 -12.16
C VAL A 100 -9.06 -0.85 -10.97
N GLY A 101 -7.93 -0.92 -10.27
CA GLY A 101 -7.60 -0.03 -9.15
C GLY A 101 -6.44 0.89 -9.48
N PHE A 102 -6.44 2.06 -8.86
CA PHE A 102 -5.36 3.04 -8.95
C PHE A 102 -4.70 3.25 -7.59
N MET A 103 -3.36 3.32 -7.58
CA MET A 103 -2.57 3.58 -6.37
C MET A 103 -1.50 4.65 -6.61
N TYR A 104 -1.18 5.40 -5.55
CA TYR A 104 -0.07 6.33 -5.48
C TYR A 104 0.98 5.84 -4.48
N MET A 105 2.26 5.98 -4.85
CA MET A 105 3.42 5.82 -3.97
C MET A 105 4.40 6.96 -4.24
N LEU A 106 3.95 8.20 -3.96
CA LEU A 106 4.70 9.42 -4.30
C LEU A 106 5.88 9.73 -3.36
N ALA A 107 5.97 9.02 -2.23
CA ALA A 107 7.19 9.02 -1.41
C ALA A 107 8.32 8.18 -2.03
N GLY A 108 8.05 7.50 -3.16
CA GLY A 108 8.86 6.40 -3.67
C GLY A 108 8.58 5.12 -2.91
N GLY A 109 9.40 4.10 -3.15
CA GLY A 109 9.37 2.91 -2.34
C GLY A 109 10.49 1.92 -2.65
N SER A 110 10.79 1.07 -1.68
CA SER A 110 11.43 -0.21 -1.89
C SER A 110 10.42 -1.16 -2.53
N ASP A 111 10.21 -0.96 -3.81
CA ASP A 111 9.58 -1.97 -4.65
C ASP A 111 10.31 -3.28 -4.41
N SER A 112 9.65 -4.25 -3.77
CA SER A 112 10.32 -5.45 -3.26
C SER A 112 10.79 -6.34 -4.43
N SER A 113 10.60 -7.66 -4.37
CA SER A 113 10.92 -8.49 -5.54
C SER A 113 10.00 -8.16 -6.71
N ASN A 114 10.56 -7.78 -7.86
CA ASN A 114 9.81 -7.53 -9.10
C ASN A 114 9.18 -8.81 -9.67
N THR A 115 9.66 -9.98 -9.26
CA THR A 115 9.22 -11.29 -9.77
C THR A 115 8.43 -12.11 -8.75
N ASP A 116 8.60 -11.87 -7.45
CA ASP A 116 7.94 -12.64 -6.37
C ASP A 116 7.06 -11.73 -5.48
N PRO A 117 5.71 -11.84 -5.57
CA PRO A 117 4.78 -11.05 -4.75
C PRO A 117 4.80 -11.40 -3.25
N TYR A 118 5.58 -12.39 -2.81
CA TYR A 118 5.65 -12.81 -1.41
C TYR A 118 7.08 -12.78 -0.84
N ALA A 119 8.04 -12.21 -1.56
CA ALA A 119 9.40 -12.05 -1.07
C ALA A 119 9.41 -11.16 0.18
N THR A 120 10.01 -11.64 1.27
CA THR A 120 10.10 -10.91 2.54
C THR A 120 11.42 -10.14 2.72
N GLY A 121 12.28 -10.16 1.71
CA GLY A 121 13.57 -9.46 1.72
C GLY A 121 14.45 -9.83 0.52
N PRO A 122 15.59 -9.12 0.35
CA PRO A 122 16.56 -9.44 -0.68
C PRO A 122 17.14 -10.85 -0.49
N ALA A 123 17.24 -11.62 -1.56
CA ALA A 123 17.86 -12.93 -1.60
C ALA A 123 18.61 -13.11 -2.93
N ASP A 124 19.60 -14.00 -2.97
CA ASP A 124 20.32 -14.30 -4.21
C ASP A 124 19.34 -14.80 -5.28
N GLY A 125 19.29 -14.09 -6.42
CA GLY A 125 18.37 -14.38 -7.54
C GLY A 125 17.00 -13.70 -7.44
N ASN A 126 16.71 -12.95 -6.38
CA ASN A 126 15.55 -12.06 -6.36
C ASN A 126 15.88 -10.74 -7.08
N HIS A 127 14.94 -10.25 -7.88
CA HIS A 127 15.06 -9.00 -8.61
C HIS A 127 14.51 -7.87 -7.77
N TRP A 128 15.29 -7.45 -6.78
CA TRP A 128 14.92 -6.34 -5.89
C TRP A 128 15.10 -5.02 -6.63
N VAL A 129 14.01 -4.29 -6.83
CA VAL A 129 14.05 -3.03 -7.57
C VAL A 129 13.81 -1.86 -6.63
N THR A 130 13.90 -0.64 -7.15
CA THR A 130 13.52 0.56 -6.41
C THR A 130 12.99 1.52 -7.45
N THR A 131 11.78 1.99 -7.24
CA THR A 131 11.20 3.04 -8.07
C THR A 131 11.07 4.29 -7.24
N GLY A 132 11.41 5.42 -7.86
CA GLY A 132 11.13 6.73 -7.31
C GLY A 132 9.62 6.96 -7.18
N PRO A 133 9.17 8.21 -7.00
CA PRO A 133 7.75 8.54 -6.98
C PRO A 133 7.03 7.95 -8.20
N HIS A 134 5.97 7.18 -7.96
CA HIS A 134 5.25 6.48 -9.01
C HIS A 134 3.77 6.29 -8.65
N VAL A 135 3.01 5.85 -9.64
CA VAL A 135 1.63 5.37 -9.49
C VAL A 135 1.52 3.95 -10.00
N MET A 136 0.52 3.22 -9.50
CA MET A 136 0.26 1.84 -9.91
C MET A 136 -1.13 1.71 -10.51
N ILE A 137 -1.23 0.89 -11.55
CA ILE A 137 -2.52 0.43 -12.09
C ILE A 137 -2.61 -1.07 -11.83
N VAL A 138 -3.48 -1.44 -10.89
CA VAL A 138 -3.65 -2.82 -10.44
C VAL A 138 -4.88 -3.46 -11.08
N ASN A 139 -4.89 -4.79 -11.10
CA ASN A 139 -6.01 -5.57 -11.63
C ASN A 139 -6.37 -5.23 -13.08
N ALA A 140 -5.34 -4.95 -13.89
CA ALA A 140 -5.45 -4.51 -15.27
C ALA A 140 -4.64 -5.39 -16.22
N THR A 141 -4.41 -6.66 -15.89
CA THR A 141 -3.47 -7.56 -16.59
C THR A 141 -3.69 -7.65 -18.10
N GLY A 142 -4.94 -7.56 -18.56
CA GLY A 142 -5.30 -7.50 -19.99
C GLY A 142 -4.96 -6.19 -20.71
N LEU A 143 -4.48 -5.16 -20.02
CA LEU A 143 -4.20 -3.82 -20.53
C LEU A 143 -2.71 -3.45 -20.48
N MET A 144 -1.83 -4.41 -20.20
CA MET A 144 -0.39 -4.17 -20.00
C MET A 144 0.45 -4.42 -21.26
N ALA A 145 -0.18 -4.76 -22.37
CA ALA A 145 0.52 -4.99 -23.63
C ALA A 145 1.29 -3.72 -24.06
N GLY A 146 2.59 -3.88 -24.33
CA GLY A 146 3.48 -2.78 -24.74
C GLY A 146 4.40 -2.23 -23.65
N TYR A 147 4.23 -2.67 -22.40
CA TYR A 147 5.17 -2.38 -21.31
C TYR A 147 6.18 -3.53 -21.14
N PRO A 148 7.44 -3.25 -20.77
CA PRO A 148 8.41 -4.29 -20.43
C PRO A 148 7.92 -5.13 -19.24
N ASP A 149 8.05 -6.44 -19.37
CA ASP A 149 7.72 -7.45 -18.34
C ASP A 149 8.96 -8.29 -17.96
N THR A 150 10.13 -7.69 -18.10
CA THR A 150 11.41 -8.32 -17.79
C THR A 150 11.70 -8.30 -16.29
N GLU A 151 12.53 -9.24 -15.83
CA GLU A 151 12.91 -9.37 -14.42
C GLU A 151 13.60 -8.10 -13.87
N ASP A 152 14.47 -7.47 -14.67
CA ASP A 152 15.20 -6.24 -14.34
C ASP A 152 14.80 -5.07 -15.28
N PRO A 153 13.64 -4.43 -15.07
CA PRO A 153 13.20 -3.31 -15.89
C PRO A 153 13.96 -2.03 -15.58
N ASP A 154 13.93 -1.08 -16.52
CA ASP A 154 14.35 0.30 -16.27
C ASP A 154 13.26 1.04 -15.47
N THR A 155 13.46 1.16 -14.15
CA THR A 155 12.48 1.75 -13.22
C THR A 155 12.30 3.26 -13.37
N ALA A 156 12.99 3.92 -14.29
CA ALA A 156 12.68 5.28 -14.71
C ALA A 156 11.60 5.33 -15.81
N ARG A 157 11.14 4.19 -16.31
CA ARG A 157 10.09 4.07 -17.34
C ARG A 157 8.99 3.14 -16.86
N PRO A 158 7.77 3.24 -17.42
CA PRO A 158 6.69 2.33 -17.06
C PRO A 158 7.02 0.86 -17.37
N TYR A 159 6.70 -0.05 -16.45
CA TYR A 159 6.96 -1.49 -16.56
C TYR A 159 5.89 -2.33 -15.84
N VAL A 160 5.88 -3.64 -16.09
CA VAL A 160 5.03 -4.61 -15.41
C VAL A 160 5.78 -5.24 -14.26
N MET A 161 5.23 -5.12 -13.05
CA MET A 161 5.68 -5.87 -11.88
C MET A 161 4.87 -7.15 -11.71
N TRP A 162 5.52 -8.20 -11.22
CA TRP A 162 4.99 -9.56 -11.04
C TRP A 162 4.36 -10.18 -12.30
N PRO A 163 5.04 -10.10 -13.45
CA PRO A 163 4.51 -10.64 -14.70
C PRO A 163 4.20 -12.14 -14.57
N GLY A 164 3.10 -12.56 -15.21
CA GLY A 164 2.63 -13.95 -15.17
C GLY A 164 1.83 -14.35 -13.92
N THR A 165 1.71 -13.46 -12.93
CA THR A 165 0.86 -13.69 -11.75
C THR A 165 -0.53 -13.06 -11.89
N PRO A 166 -1.55 -13.49 -11.12
CA PRO A 166 -2.84 -12.78 -11.04
C PRO A 166 -2.71 -11.35 -10.50
N TYR A 167 -1.60 -11.02 -9.85
CA TYR A 167 -1.33 -9.74 -9.21
C TYR A 167 -0.44 -8.83 -10.07
N ALA A 168 -0.16 -9.19 -11.32
CA ALA A 168 0.60 -8.34 -12.21
C ALA A 168 -0.03 -6.93 -12.25
N HIS A 169 0.81 -5.90 -12.16
CA HIS A 169 0.38 -4.50 -12.11
C HIS A 169 1.38 -3.60 -12.83
N LEU A 170 0.89 -2.47 -13.35
CA LEU A 170 1.75 -1.48 -13.98
C LEU A 170 2.35 -0.56 -12.93
N MET A 171 3.66 -0.41 -12.99
CA MET A 171 4.44 0.60 -12.28
C MET A 171 4.66 1.75 -13.24
N VAL A 172 4.24 2.96 -12.86
CA VAL A 172 4.32 4.16 -13.70
C VAL A 172 5.07 5.27 -12.95
N PRO A 173 6.40 5.37 -13.14
CA PRO A 173 7.21 6.44 -12.57
C PRO A 173 6.72 7.82 -13.02
N VAL A 174 6.80 8.82 -12.14
CA VAL A 174 6.33 10.19 -12.42
C VAL A 174 7.43 11.26 -12.37
N GLN A 175 8.71 10.85 -12.34
CA GLN A 175 9.88 11.72 -12.33
C GLN A 175 10.96 11.23 -13.28
#